data_AF-A0A7X6Y8S0-F1
#
_entry.id   AF-A0A7X6Y8S0-F1
#
_cell.length_a   1.000
_cell.length_b   1.000
_cell.length_c   1.000
_cell.angle_alpha   90.00
_cell.angle_beta   90.00
_cell.angle_gamma   90.00
#
_symmetry.space_group_name_H-M   'P 1'
#
loop_
_entity.id
_entity.type
_entity.pdbx_description
1 polymer ?
#
loop_
_entity_poly.entity_id
_entity_poly.type
_entity_poly.pdbx_seq_one_letter_code
_entity_poly.pdbx_strand_id
1 'polypeptide(L)'
;MDLVNKGRKLLIVLIASFLIISFSTMILSSWLAYAMGELEVAIYGLLQNAIRFALECFLFWLIFKGYRWARIVMAILFGIGGIVSLIMALAGDLFMIISTILCIAVVFILSSKPVVAFQRYKREGVNIAGEHSAGS
;
A
#
# COMPACT_ATOMS: atom_id res chain seq x y z
N MET A 1 -5.18 -1.16 -25.79
CA MET A 1 -4.98 -2.11 -24.67
C MET A 1 -3.71 -1.82 -23.86
N ASP A 2 -2.73 -1.11 -24.43
CA ASP A 2 -1.45 -0.79 -23.75
C ASP A 2 -1.58 0.00 -22.44
N LEU A 3 -2.52 0.94 -22.36
CA LEU A 3 -2.70 1.77 -21.16
C LEU A 3 -3.14 0.93 -19.94
N VAL A 4 -3.98 -0.07 -20.16
CA VAL A 4 -4.50 -0.99 -19.13
C VAL A 4 -3.40 -1.95 -18.68
N ASN A 5 -2.62 -2.50 -19.60
CA ASN A 5 -1.48 -3.36 -19.28
C ASN A 5 -0.38 -2.60 -18.53
N LYS A 6 -0.13 -1.33 -18.90
CA LYS A 6 0.81 -0.45 -18.20
C LYS A 6 0.33 -0.15 -16.78
N GLY A 7 -0.95 0.15 -16.60
CA GLY A 7 -1.57 0.33 -15.28
C GLY A 7 -1.47 -0.91 -14.40
N ARG A 8 -1.73 -2.10 -14.96
CA ARG A 8 -1.58 -3.39 -14.26
C ARG A 8 -0.14 -3.61 -13.78
N LYS A 9 0.85 -3.48 -14.68
CA LYS A 9 2.27 -3.67 -14.33
C LYS A 9 2.70 -2.70 -13.24
N LEU A 10 2.33 -1.43 -13.37
CA LEU A 10 2.70 -0.38 -12.43
C LEU A 10 2.09 -0.62 -11.04
N LEU A 11 0.84 -1.05 -10.98
CA LEU A 11 0.19 -1.43 -9.72
C LEU A 11 0.86 -2.66 -9.07
N ILE A 12 1.18 -3.70 -9.85
CA ILE A 12 1.86 -4.90 -9.34
C ILE A 12 3.24 -4.55 -8.78
N VAL A 13 4.02 -3.75 -9.51
CA VAL A 13 5.35 -3.30 -9.05
C VAL A 13 5.24 -2.51 -7.76
N LEU A 14 4.27 -1.59 -7.66
CA LEU A 14 4.04 -0.81 -6.45
C LEU A 14 3.68 -1.71 -5.25
N ILE A 15 2.74 -2.64 -5.43
CA ILE A 15 2.34 -3.59 -4.38
C ILE A 15 3.54 -4.44 -3.95
N ALA A 16 4.29 -4.98 -4.90
CA ALA A 16 5.46 -5.80 -4.63
C ALA A 16 6.53 -5.02 -3.85
N SER A 17 6.84 -3.79 -4.26
CA SER A 17 7.79 -2.95 -3.53
C SER A 17 7.35 -2.67 -2.10
N PHE A 18 6.05 -2.41 -1.88
CA PHE A 18 5.52 -2.15 -0.54
C PHE A 18 5.60 -3.37 0.36
N LEU A 19 5.25 -4.55 -0.16
CA LEU A 19 5.32 -5.79 0.61
C LEU A 19 6.76 -6.14 0.98
N ILE A 20 7.72 -5.95 0.06
CA ILE A 20 9.14 -6.20 0.33
C ILE A 20 9.66 -5.26 1.42
N ILE A 21 9.35 -3.97 1.33
CA ILE A 21 9.76 -2.98 2.34
C ILE A 21 9.13 -3.35 3.70
N SER A 22 7.84 -3.60 3.74
CA SER A 22 7.11 -3.89 4.99
C SER A 22 7.57 -5.20 5.64
N PHE A 23 7.89 -6.21 4.85
CA PHE A 23 8.45 -7.45 5.34
C PHE A 23 9.88 -7.24 5.89
N SER A 24 10.70 -6.47 5.18
CA SER A 24 12.08 -6.16 5.60
C SER A 24 12.11 -5.36 6.90
N THR A 25 11.23 -4.36 7.04
CA THR A 25 11.13 -3.55 8.27
C THR A 25 10.62 -4.37 9.46
N MET A 26 9.68 -5.31 9.23
CA MET A 26 9.22 -6.23 10.26
C MET A 26 10.37 -7.10 10.81
N ILE A 27 11.19 -7.67 9.91
CA ILE A 27 12.34 -8.49 10.32
C ILE A 27 13.38 -7.65 11.06
N LEU A 28 13.76 -6.50 10.50
CA LEU A 28 14.78 -5.64 11.08
C LEU A 28 14.39 -5.10 12.46
N SER A 29 13.16 -4.62 12.62
CA SER A 29 12.67 -4.11 13.92
C SER A 29 12.64 -5.19 14.99
N SER A 30 12.17 -6.39 14.63
CA SER A 30 12.09 -7.52 15.56
C SER A 30 13.48 -8.05 15.93
N TRP A 31 14.41 -8.07 14.98
CA TRP A 31 15.80 -8.46 15.23
C TRP A 31 16.51 -7.44 16.13
N LEU A 32 16.29 -6.14 15.91
CA LEU A 32 16.88 -5.08 16.73
C LEU A 32 16.38 -5.15 18.17
N ALA A 33 15.07 -5.36 18.37
CA ALA A 33 14.47 -5.49 19.70
C ALA A 33 14.98 -6.73 20.45
N TYR A 34 15.15 -7.86 19.74
CA TYR A 34 15.78 -9.05 20.30
C TYR A 34 17.25 -8.79 20.72
N ALA A 35 18.02 -8.08 19.89
CA ALA A 35 19.41 -7.74 20.19
C ALA A 35 19.56 -6.81 21.41
N MET A 36 18.55 -5.97 21.69
CA MET A 36 18.49 -5.09 22.87
C MET A 36 18.04 -5.81 24.16
N GLY A 37 17.67 -7.10 24.08
CA GLY A 37 17.18 -7.88 25.22
C GLY A 37 15.70 -7.65 25.57
N GLU A 38 14.96 -6.91 24.75
CA GLU A 38 13.54 -6.59 24.98
C GLU A 38 12.62 -7.63 24.33
N LEU A 39 12.66 -8.86 24.83
CA LEU A 39 12.04 -10.01 24.18
C LEU A 39 10.50 -9.94 24.14
N GLU A 40 9.87 -9.39 25.19
CA GLU A 40 8.42 -9.15 25.20
C GLU A 40 8.02 -8.10 24.16
N VAL A 41 8.74 -6.97 24.10
CA VAL A 41 8.50 -5.90 23.12
C VAL A 41 8.69 -6.41 21.69
N ALA A 42 9.70 -7.27 21.47
CA ALA A 42 9.94 -7.92 20.19
C ALA A 42 8.77 -8.81 19.76
N ILE A 43 8.20 -9.62 20.67
CA ILE A 43 7.06 -10.51 20.36
C ILE A 43 5.79 -9.69 20.09
N TYR A 44 5.47 -8.72 20.94
CA TYR A 44 4.30 -7.86 20.73
C TYR A 44 4.43 -7.03 19.44
N GLY A 45 5.63 -6.49 19.17
CA GLY A 45 5.93 -5.75 17.95
C GLY A 45 5.83 -6.62 16.70
N LEU A 46 6.33 -7.86 16.74
CA LEU A 46 6.23 -8.82 15.65
C LEU A 46 4.76 -9.16 15.36
N LEU A 47 3.95 -9.43 16.40
CA LEU A 47 2.53 -9.74 16.24
C LEU A 47 1.76 -8.54 15.65
N GLN A 48 2.00 -7.34 16.16
CA GLN A 48 1.37 -6.12 15.66
C GLN A 48 1.76 -5.87 14.19
N ASN A 49 3.04 -6.01 13.85
CA ASN A 49 3.53 -5.85 12.47
C ASN A 49 3.00 -6.95 11.54
N ALA A 50 2.83 -8.18 12.03
CA ALA A 50 2.23 -9.27 11.25
C ALA A 50 0.75 -9.00 10.94
N ILE A 51 -0.03 -8.53 11.92
CA ILE A 51 -1.44 -8.14 11.71
C ILE A 51 -1.52 -6.98 10.72
N ARG A 52 -0.66 -5.97 10.87
CA ARG A 52 -0.57 -4.84 9.94
C ARG A 52 -0.22 -5.30 8.53
N PHE A 53 0.75 -6.20 8.38
CA PHE A 53 1.14 -6.76 7.08
C PHE A 53 0.01 -7.54 6.42
N ALA A 54 -0.76 -8.31 7.19
CA ALA A 54 -1.94 -9.02 6.70
C ALA A 54 -3.04 -8.03 6.22
N LEU A 55 -3.28 -6.96 6.97
CA LEU A 55 -4.20 -5.89 6.58
C LEU A 55 -3.72 -5.17 5.31
N GLU A 56 -2.42 -4.90 5.16
CA GLU A 56 -1.84 -4.32 3.96
C GLU A 56 -2.01 -5.25 2.75
N CYS A 57 -1.72 -6.54 2.89
CA CYS A 57 -1.99 -7.55 1.87
C CYS A 57 -3.46 -7.54 1.43
N PHE A 58 -4.38 -7.52 2.39
CA PHE A 58 -5.81 -7.49 2.13
C PHE A 58 -6.23 -6.21 1.39
N LEU A 59 -5.71 -5.06 1.82
CA LEU A 59 -5.98 -3.77 1.18
C LEU A 59 -5.45 -3.74 -0.26
N PHE A 60 -4.25 -4.24 -0.51
CA PHE A 60 -3.69 -4.36 -1.86
C PHE A 60 -4.49 -5.31 -2.74
N TRP A 61 -4.97 -6.42 -2.19
CA TRP A 61 -5.85 -7.34 -2.91
C TRP A 61 -7.16 -6.66 -3.34
N LEU A 62 -7.78 -5.85 -2.45
CA LEU A 62 -8.97 -5.08 -2.78
C LEU A 62 -8.71 -4.04 -3.90
N ILE A 63 -7.55 -3.39 -3.87
CA ILE A 63 -7.14 -2.44 -4.91
C ILE A 63 -6.94 -3.14 -6.25
N PHE A 64 -6.34 -4.33 -6.23
CA PHE A 64 -6.15 -5.16 -7.41
C PHE A 64 -7.48 -5.66 -8.00
N LYS A 65 -8.46 -5.95 -7.13
CA LYS A 65 -9.83 -6.31 -7.53
C LYS A 65 -10.64 -5.13 -8.08
N GLY A 66 -10.15 -3.90 -7.93
CA GLY A 66 -10.74 -2.69 -8.52
C GLY A 66 -11.74 -1.97 -7.61
N TYR A 67 -11.71 -2.22 -6.30
CA TYR A 67 -12.56 -1.49 -5.36
C TYR A 67 -12.10 -0.03 -5.21
N ARG A 68 -12.96 0.90 -5.63
CA ARG A 68 -12.68 2.36 -5.58
C ARG A 68 -12.43 2.86 -4.15
N TRP A 69 -13.13 2.30 -3.16
CA TRP A 69 -12.97 2.64 -1.75
C TRP A 69 -11.58 2.28 -1.22
N ALA A 70 -11.03 1.12 -1.59
CA ALA A 70 -9.70 0.69 -1.14
C ALA A 70 -8.59 1.63 -1.64
N ARG A 71 -8.74 2.19 -2.86
CA ARG A 71 -7.84 3.23 -3.37
C ARG A 71 -7.94 4.52 -2.56
N ILE A 72 -9.15 4.94 -2.21
CA ILE A 72 -9.37 6.16 -1.40
C ILE A 72 -8.74 5.96 -0.02
N VAL A 73 -8.97 4.81 0.61
CA VAL A 73 -8.39 4.46 1.91
C VAL A 73 -6.85 4.50 1.85
N MET A 74 -6.23 3.91 0.82
CA MET A 74 -4.78 4.02 0.62
C MET A 74 -4.31 5.46 0.43
N ALA A 75 -4.99 6.24 -0.41
CA ALA A 75 -4.61 7.63 -0.65
C ALA A 75 -4.69 8.47 0.64
N ILE A 76 -5.69 8.21 1.49
CA ILE A 76 -5.83 8.88 2.79
C ILE A 76 -4.73 8.42 3.75
N LEU A 77 -4.46 7.11 3.86
CA LEU A 77 -3.40 6.57 4.73
C LEU A 77 -2.03 7.16 4.37
N PHE A 78 -1.68 7.15 3.08
CA PHE A 78 -0.43 7.76 2.60
C PHE A 78 -0.45 9.28 2.67
N GLY A 79 -1.60 9.93 2.51
CA GLY A 79 -1.75 11.37 2.68
C GLY A 79 -1.47 11.81 4.12
N ILE A 80 -2.07 11.13 5.10
CA ILE A 80 -1.82 11.37 6.53
C ILE A 80 -0.35 11.08 6.86
N GLY A 81 0.18 9.94 6.41
CA GLY A 81 1.59 9.59 6.60
C GLY A 81 2.54 10.65 6.02
N GLY A 82 2.25 11.14 4.82
CA GLY A 82 2.99 12.22 4.17
C GLY A 82 2.93 13.54 4.94
N ILE A 83 1.77 13.91 5.49
CA ILE A 83 1.62 15.14 6.30
C ILE A 83 2.41 15.02 7.61
N VAL A 84 2.30 13.89 8.32
CA VAL A 84 3.07 13.65 9.55
C VAL A 84 4.56 13.67 9.27
N SER A 85 5.00 13.00 8.20
CA SER A 85 6.39 12.97 7.78
C SER A 85 6.89 14.36 7.39
N LEU A 86 6.06 15.19 6.76
CA LEU A 86 6.38 16.57 6.39
C LEU A 86 6.56 17.46 7.62
N ILE A 87 5.68 17.32 8.63
CA ILE A 87 5.78 18.05 9.89
C ILE A 87 7.10 17.68 10.60
N MET A 88 7.44 16.39 10.63
CA MET A 88 8.70 15.92 11.21
C MET A 88 9.92 16.31 10.38
N ALA A 89 9.80 16.38 9.06
CA ALA A 89 10.88 16.80 8.16
C ALA A 89 11.29 18.26 8.35
N LEU A 90 10.41 19.13 8.84
CA LEU A 90 10.75 20.51 9.22
C LEU A 90 11.80 20.56 10.35
N ALA A 91 11.97 19.48 11.10
CA ALA A 91 13.04 19.34 12.10
C ALA A 91 14.42 19.01 11.47
N GLY A 92 14.53 18.91 10.14
CA GLY A 92 15.79 18.75 9.42
C GLY A 92 16.25 17.31 9.21
N ASP A 93 15.43 16.32 9.53
CA ASP A 93 15.78 14.91 9.32
C ASP A 93 15.61 14.51 7.83
N LEU A 94 16.74 14.23 7.17
CA LEU A 94 16.80 13.74 5.79
C LEU A 94 15.94 12.48 5.56
N PHE A 95 15.84 11.60 6.55
CA PHE A 95 15.03 10.38 6.45
C PHE A 95 13.54 10.72 6.33
N MET A 96 13.07 11.72 7.09
CA MET A 96 11.68 12.18 7.06
C MET A 96 11.36 12.89 5.74
N ILE A 97 12.33 13.59 5.14
CA ILE A 97 12.17 14.20 3.81
C ILE A 97 11.98 13.11 2.74
N ILE A 98 12.84 12.08 2.74
CA ILE A 98 12.76 10.96 1.81
C ILE A 98 11.42 10.22 1.94
N SER A 99 11.00 9.94 3.17
CA SER A 99 9.71 9.33 3.48
C SER A 99 8.52 10.14 2.92
N THR A 100 8.59 11.47 3.05
CA THR A 100 7.54 12.38 2.54
C THR A 100 7.45 12.32 1.01
N ILE A 101 8.59 12.38 0.32
CA ILE A 101 8.65 12.28 -1.15
C ILE A 101 8.06 10.94 -1.62
N LEU A 102 8.39 9.87 -0.91
CA LEU A 102 7.87 8.53 -1.22
C LEU A 102 6.34 8.48 -1.06
N CYS A 103 5.79 9.05 0.02
CA CYS A 103 4.34 9.10 0.23
C CYS A 103 3.62 9.86 -0.88
N ILE A 104 4.17 11.01 -1.29
CA ILE A 104 3.60 11.82 -2.38
C ILE A 104 3.65 11.05 -3.71
N ALA A 105 4.77 10.40 -4.01
CA ALA A 105 4.93 9.62 -5.24
C ALA A 105 3.87 8.50 -5.34
N VAL A 106 3.55 7.84 -4.21
CA VAL A 106 2.53 6.78 -4.16
C VAL A 106 1.14 7.31 -4.42
N VAL A 107 0.77 8.43 -3.81
CA VAL A 107 -0.54 9.07 -4.05
C VAL A 107 -0.66 9.50 -5.52
N PHE A 108 0.43 10.03 -6.09
CA PHE A 108 0.48 10.43 -7.49
C PHE A 108 0.33 9.23 -8.44
N ILE A 109 1.06 8.14 -8.16
CA ILE A 109 0.98 6.89 -8.91
C ILE A 109 -0.43 6.28 -8.86
N LEU A 110 -1.04 6.20 -7.67
CA LEU A 110 -2.39 5.67 -7.48
C LEU A 110 -3.45 6.50 -8.21
N SER A 111 -3.21 7.80 -8.34
CA SER A 111 -4.09 8.74 -9.05
C SER A 111 -3.79 8.84 -10.55
N SER A 112 -2.76 8.17 -11.03
CA SER A 112 -2.33 8.26 -12.43
C SER A 112 -3.38 7.65 -13.38
N LYS A 113 -3.53 8.29 -14.54
CA LYS A 113 -4.43 7.84 -15.63
C LYS A 113 -4.33 6.33 -15.94
N PRO A 114 -3.15 5.70 -16.07
CA PRO A 114 -3.07 4.27 -16.39
C PRO A 114 -3.61 3.37 -15.26
N VAL A 115 -3.36 3.71 -13.99
CA VAL A 115 -3.85 2.92 -12.84
C VAL A 115 -5.38 3.04 -12.73
N VAL A 116 -5.90 4.26 -12.91
CA VAL A 116 -7.36 4.50 -12.91
C VAL A 116 -8.04 3.76 -14.08
N ALA A 117 -7.43 3.76 -15.26
CA ALA A 117 -7.96 3.05 -16.43
C ALA A 117 -7.99 1.52 -16.21
N PHE A 118 -6.94 0.93 -15.64
CA PHE A 118 -6.91 -0.48 -15.29
C PHE A 118 -8.02 -0.88 -14.30
N GLN A 119 -8.23 -0.06 -13.26
CA GLN A 119 -9.27 -0.32 -12.27
C GLN A 119 -10.68 -0.19 -12.85
N ARG A 120 -10.93 0.78 -13.73
CA ARG A 120 -12.22 0.90 -14.44
C ARG A 120 -12.49 -0.32 -15.32
N TYR A 121 -11.50 -0.75 -16.09
CA TYR A 121 -11.60 -1.96 -16.92
C TYR A 121 -11.95 -3.20 -16.09
N LYS A 122 -11.27 -3.40 -14.94
CA LYS A 122 -11.57 -4.50 -14.01
C LYS A 122 -12.99 -4.42 -13.45
N ARG A 123 -13.47 -3.22 -13.10
CA ARG A 123 -14.81 -3.01 -12.56
C ARG A 123 -15.90 -3.28 -13.59
N GLU A 124 -15.75 -2.75 -14.80
CA GLU A 124 -16.72 -2.92 -15.88
C GLU A 124 -16.79 -4.40 -16.30
N GLY A 125 -15.66 -5.10 -16.38
CA GLY A 125 -15.63 -6.54 -16.64
C GLY A 125 -16.25 -7.39 -15.51
N VAL A 126 -16.17 -6.95 -14.25
CA VAL A 126 -16.81 -7.65 -13.11
C VAL A 126 -18.32 -7.44 -13.09
N ASN A 127 -18.82 -6.25 -13.45
CA ASN A 127 -20.26 -5.99 -13.50
C ASN A 127 -20.97 -6.83 -14.58
N ILE A 128 -20.36 -7.01 -15.75
CA ILE A 128 -20.90 -7.85 -16.82
C ILE A 128 -20.96 -9.33 -16.40
N ALA A 129 -19.96 -9.81 -15.64
CA ALA A 129 -19.97 -11.18 -15.10
C ALA A 129 -20.97 -11.36 -13.94
N GLY A 130 -21.23 -10.29 -13.17
CA GLY A 130 -22.19 -10.29 -12.07
C GLY A 130 -23.65 -10.29 -12.53
N GLU A 131 -23.98 -9.57 -13.60
CA GLU A 131 -25.34 -9.58 -14.18
C GLU A 131 -25.72 -10.95 -14.76
N HIS A 132 -24.77 -11.69 -15.32
CA HIS A 132 -25.03 -13.05 -15.79
C HIS A 132 -25.24 -14.08 -14.66
N SER A 133 -24.78 -13.80 -13.44
CA SER A 133 -24.90 -14.72 -12.30
C SER A 133 -26.07 -14.40 -11.37
N ALA A 134 -26.70 -13.23 -11.49
CA ALA A 134 -27.86 -12.84 -10.68
C ALA A 134 -29.21 -13.10 -11.39
N GLY A 135 -29.18 -13.56 -12.64
CA GLY A 135 -30.35 -13.87 -13.46
C GLY A 135 -30.56 -15.37 -13.75
N SER A 136 -29.96 -16.27 -12.97
CA SER A 136 -30.14 -17.73 -13.08
C SER A 136 -30.64 -18.34 -11.78
#